data_AF-A0A1V1REQ4-F1
#
_entry.id   AF-A0A1V1REQ4-F1
#
_cell.length_a   1.000
_cell.length_b   1.000
_cell.length_c   1.000
_cell.angle_alpha   90.00
_cell.angle_beta   90.00
_cell.angle_gamma   90.00
#
_symmetry.space_group_name_H-M   'P 1'
#
loop_
_entity.id
_entity.type
_entity.pdbx_description
1 polymer ?
#
loop_
_entity_poly.entity_id
_entity_poly.type
_entity_poly.pdbx_seq_one_letter_code
_entity_poly.pdbx_strand_id
1 'polypeptide(L)'
;MGPMSSTTYIYAYIAFAVVYLASAAACAIAGFRASTRLSRCVHQPSLTETPQPPERAISRAFRLLDWVQGTALLAIAYVVVSAGLGSLILKGQPASVVNLAWIALNAVAAGAAVVLAVLGTREVTALAETEVACGPDDRAAQDLQRISNRLGASAVVVLLVGAYVAVNLVSIIADLGTLLKTDFLL
;
A
#
# COMPACT_ATOMS: atom_id res chain seq x y z
N MET A 1 11.79 -13.85 -32.63
CA MET A 1 11.30 -13.38 -31.32
C MET A 1 9.91 -13.99 -31.15
N GLY A 2 9.74 -14.95 -30.25
CA GLY A 2 8.46 -15.64 -30.08
C GLY A 2 7.36 -14.67 -29.63
N PRO A 3 6.09 -14.93 -29.98
CA PRO A 3 4.98 -14.10 -29.52
C PRO A 3 4.96 -14.12 -27.98
N MET A 4 5.13 -12.97 -27.33
CA MET A 4 4.77 -12.83 -25.92
C MET A 4 3.25 -12.99 -25.84
N SER A 5 2.80 -14.20 -25.54
CA SER A 5 1.38 -14.54 -25.47
C SER A 5 0.70 -13.81 -24.31
N SER A 6 -0.62 -13.60 -24.45
CA SER A 6 -1.56 -13.11 -23.42
C SER A 6 -1.29 -13.65 -22.00
N THR A 7 -0.79 -14.89 -21.95
CA THR A 7 -0.33 -15.62 -20.76
C THR A 7 0.68 -14.86 -19.89
N THR A 8 1.62 -14.13 -20.48
CA THR A 8 2.71 -13.46 -19.73
C THR A 8 2.20 -12.29 -18.91
N TYR A 9 1.23 -11.55 -19.46
CA TYR A 9 0.59 -10.43 -18.77
C TYR A 9 -0.22 -10.91 -17.56
N ILE A 10 -0.98 -12.00 -17.69
CA ILE A 10 -1.79 -12.55 -16.61
C ILE A 10 -0.90 -12.95 -15.43
N TYR A 11 0.21 -13.63 -15.68
CA TYR A 11 1.17 -13.97 -14.62
C TYR A 11 1.86 -12.74 -14.01
N ALA A 12 2.15 -11.71 -14.81
CA ALA A 12 2.69 -10.45 -14.29
C ALA A 12 1.71 -9.74 -13.35
N TYR A 13 0.41 -9.73 -13.70
CA TYR A 13 -0.64 -9.23 -12.82
C TYR A 13 -0.74 -10.05 -11.53
N ILE A 14 -0.76 -11.39 -11.62
CA ILE A 14 -0.84 -12.27 -10.44
C ILE A 14 0.34 -11.99 -9.50
N ALA A 15 1.56 -11.91 -10.03
CA ALA A 15 2.74 -11.60 -9.24
C ALA A 15 2.63 -10.23 -8.55
N PHE A 16 2.23 -9.19 -9.29
CA PHE A 16 1.96 -7.86 -8.72
C PHE A 16 0.91 -7.93 -7.61
N ALA A 17 -0.24 -8.56 -7.85
CA ALA A 17 -1.35 -8.60 -6.92
C ALA A 17 -0.95 -9.30 -5.60
N VAL A 18 -0.23 -10.43 -5.69
CA VAL A 18 0.29 -11.12 -4.49
C VAL A 18 1.25 -10.23 -3.70
N VAL A 19 2.22 -9.60 -4.38
CA VAL A 19 3.19 -8.69 -3.73
C VAL A 19 2.49 -7.48 -3.11
N TYR A 20 1.53 -6.89 -3.82
CA TYR A 20 0.75 -5.78 -3.34
C TYR A 20 -0.06 -6.15 -2.10
N LEU A 21 -0.76 -7.30 -2.11
CA LEU A 21 -1.56 -7.75 -0.98
C LEU A 21 -0.71 -7.97 0.28
N ALA A 22 0.45 -8.61 0.14
CA ALA A 22 1.39 -8.77 1.25
C ALA A 22 1.87 -7.42 1.79
N SER A 23 2.19 -6.49 0.90
CA SER A 23 2.64 -5.13 1.24
C SER A 23 1.53 -4.31 1.92
N ALA A 24 0.31 -4.39 1.40
CA ALA A 24 -0.87 -3.73 1.94
C ALA A 24 -1.21 -4.25 3.33
N ALA A 25 -1.15 -5.57 3.55
CA ALA A 25 -1.32 -6.17 4.88
C ALA A 25 -0.26 -5.67 5.87
N ALA A 26 1.02 -5.65 5.46
CA ALA A 26 2.11 -5.12 6.29
C ALA A 26 1.89 -3.65 6.67
N CYS A 27 1.52 -2.80 5.70
CA CYS A 27 1.20 -1.38 5.93
C CYS A 27 -0.03 -1.19 6.83
N ALA A 28 -1.07 -2.00 6.64
CA ALA A 28 -2.27 -1.93 7.48
C ALA A 28 -1.95 -2.32 8.94
N ILE A 29 -1.23 -3.43 9.14
CA ILE A 29 -0.79 -3.87 10.47
C ILE A 29 0.10 -2.80 11.13
N ALA A 30 1.02 -2.22 10.37
CA ALA A 30 1.87 -1.11 10.79
C ALA A 30 1.01 0.09 11.25
N GLY A 31 0.07 0.54 10.43
CA GLY A 31 -0.84 1.65 10.73
C GLY A 31 -1.70 1.39 11.97
N PHE A 32 -2.29 0.20 12.11
CA PHE A 32 -3.08 -0.18 13.30
C PHE A 32 -2.21 -0.18 14.56
N ARG A 33 -1.04 -0.82 14.52
CA ARG A 33 -0.12 -0.87 15.68
C ARG A 33 0.30 0.53 16.12
N ALA A 34 0.63 1.40 15.18
CA ALA A 34 0.98 2.79 15.47
C ALA A 34 -0.20 3.56 16.06
N SER A 35 -1.40 3.44 15.47
CA SER A 35 -2.62 4.07 15.96
C SER A 35 -2.93 3.65 17.41
N THR A 36 -2.92 2.35 17.72
CA THR A 36 -3.20 1.86 19.08
C THR A 36 -2.13 2.29 20.09
N ARG A 37 -0.86 2.45 19.67
CA ARG A 37 0.21 2.93 20.55
C ARG A 37 0.08 4.42 20.84
N LEU A 38 -0.10 5.24 19.80
CA LEU A 38 -0.29 6.68 19.93
C LEU A 38 -1.52 7.01 20.76
N SER A 39 -2.62 6.28 20.57
CA SER A 39 -3.82 6.43 21.40
C SER A 39 -3.55 6.11 22.87
N ARG A 40 -2.67 5.15 23.19
CA ARG A 40 -2.32 4.81 24.58
C ARG A 40 -1.40 5.85 25.23
N CYS A 41 -0.44 6.39 24.49
CA CYS A 41 0.45 7.45 24.97
C CYS A 41 -0.31 8.69 25.45
N VAL A 42 -1.40 9.08 24.78
CA VAL A 42 -2.22 10.24 25.17
C VAL A 42 -2.94 10.03 26.52
N HIS A 43 -3.18 8.78 26.92
CA HIS A 43 -3.97 8.45 28.11
C HIS A 43 -3.12 8.02 29.32
N GLN A 44 -1.79 7.94 29.17
CA GLN A 44 -0.89 7.58 30.27
C GLN A 44 -0.04 8.78 30.69
N PRO A 45 -0.03 9.18 31.98
CA PRO A 45 0.85 10.23 32.46
C PRO A 45 2.31 9.80 32.25
N SER A 46 3.12 10.71 31.70
CA SER A 46 4.55 10.50 31.49
C SER A 46 5.25 10.11 32.80
N LEU A 47 5.83 8.91 32.84
CA LEU A 47 6.62 8.42 33.98
C LEU A 47 8.12 8.72 33.83
N THR A 48 8.54 9.36 32.74
CA THR A 48 9.96 9.49 32.36
C THR A 48 10.49 10.92 32.57
N GLU A 49 11.62 11.05 33.27
CA GLU A 49 12.28 12.34 33.63
C GLU A 49 12.92 13.08 32.44
N THR A 50 13.19 12.41 31.33
CA THR A 50 13.75 13.02 30.11
C THR A 50 12.83 12.74 28.91
N PRO A 51 11.81 13.58 28.68
CA PRO A 51 10.94 13.44 27.52
C PRO A 51 11.76 13.68 26.23
N GLN A 52 11.73 12.73 25.29
CA GLN A 52 12.18 13.03 23.93
C GLN A 52 11.24 14.07 23.30
N PRO A 53 11.76 14.96 22.43
CA PRO A 53 10.94 16.00 21.84
C PRO A 53 9.79 15.37 21.02
N PRO A 54 8.53 15.72 21.32
CA PRO A 54 7.34 15.12 20.68
C PRO A 54 7.34 15.32 19.17
N GLU A 55 8.03 16.35 18.68
CA GLU A 55 8.22 16.65 17.25
C GLU A 55 8.80 15.48 16.45
N ARG A 56 9.73 14.69 17.02
CA ARG A 56 10.32 13.53 16.33
C ARG A 56 9.29 12.41 16.15
N ALA A 57 8.49 12.15 17.18
CA ALA A 57 7.42 11.16 17.12
C ALA A 57 6.31 11.59 16.15
N ILE A 58 5.92 12.87 16.17
CA ILE A 58 4.95 13.46 15.25
C ILE A 58 5.46 13.33 13.80
N SER A 59 6.70 13.71 13.53
CA SER A 59 7.32 13.62 12.20
C SER A 59 7.35 12.18 11.68
N ARG A 60 7.70 11.20 12.52
CA ARG A 60 7.66 9.77 12.19
C ARG A 60 6.24 9.29 11.90
N ALA A 61 5.28 9.70 12.72
CA ALA A 61 3.88 9.33 12.55
C ALA A 61 3.27 9.91 11.25
N PHE A 62 3.65 11.12 10.85
CA PHE A 62 3.29 11.69 9.55
C PHE A 62 3.91 10.91 8.38
N ARG A 63 5.22 10.62 8.42
CA ARG A 63 5.85 9.80 7.37
C ARG A 63 5.19 8.43 7.24
N LEU A 64 4.88 7.79 8.37
CA LEU A 64 4.13 6.53 8.36
C LEU A 64 2.76 6.69 7.70
N LEU A 65 2.03 7.76 8.03
CA LEU A 65 0.74 8.05 7.41
C LEU A 65 0.88 8.19 5.89
N ASP A 66 1.90 8.90 5.43
CA ASP A 66 2.19 9.08 4.00
C ASP A 66 2.48 7.73 3.32
N TRP A 67 3.24 6.83 3.95
CA TRP A 67 3.53 5.50 3.39
C TRP A 67 2.28 4.59 3.33
N VAL A 68 1.44 4.63 4.37
CA VAL A 68 0.18 3.88 4.39
C VAL A 68 -0.77 4.41 3.31
N GLN A 69 -0.94 5.73 3.20
CA GLN A 69 -1.78 6.34 2.17
C GLN A 69 -1.21 6.12 0.76
N GLY A 70 0.10 6.23 0.59
CA GLY A 70 0.79 5.92 -0.65
C GLY A 70 0.53 4.49 -1.12
N THR A 71 0.39 3.53 -0.19
CA THR A 71 0.05 2.14 -0.52
C THR A 71 -1.36 2.00 -1.09
N ALA A 72 -2.34 2.74 -0.55
CA ALA A 72 -3.69 2.78 -1.13
C ALA A 72 -3.69 3.47 -2.50
N LEU A 73 -3.01 4.62 -2.61
CA LEU A 73 -2.91 5.38 -3.85
C LEU A 73 -2.21 4.61 -4.96
N LEU A 74 -1.22 3.78 -4.65
CA LEU A 74 -0.52 2.94 -5.62
C LEU A 74 -1.47 2.00 -6.36
N ALA A 75 -2.38 1.33 -5.65
CA ALA A 75 -3.36 0.46 -6.31
C ALA A 75 -4.37 1.25 -7.15
N ILE A 76 -4.81 2.42 -6.68
CA ILE A 76 -5.70 3.29 -7.47
C ILE A 76 -4.99 3.74 -8.75
N ALA A 77 -3.76 4.23 -8.64
CA ALA A 77 -2.94 4.63 -9.79
C ALA A 77 -2.71 3.46 -10.75
N TYR A 78 -2.45 2.26 -10.23
CA TYR A 78 -2.32 1.04 -11.04
C TYR A 78 -3.58 0.77 -11.85
N VAL A 79 -4.76 0.83 -11.23
CA VAL A 79 -6.05 0.59 -11.93
C VAL A 79 -6.26 1.62 -13.04
N VAL A 80 -6.01 2.91 -12.76
CA VAL A 80 -6.18 4.00 -13.74
C VAL A 80 -5.24 3.81 -14.94
N VAL A 81 -3.95 3.56 -14.68
CA VAL A 81 -2.97 3.35 -15.76
C VAL A 81 -3.27 2.08 -16.54
N SER A 82 -3.65 1.00 -15.87
CA SER A 82 -4.03 -0.26 -16.52
C SER A 82 -5.26 -0.11 -17.42
N ALA A 83 -6.29 0.62 -16.97
CA ALA A 83 -7.44 0.96 -17.81
C ALA A 83 -7.04 1.82 -19.03
N GLY A 84 -6.12 2.77 -18.83
CA GLY A 84 -5.53 3.56 -19.90
C GLY A 84 -4.81 2.71 -20.94
N LEU A 85 -3.97 1.75 -20.52
CA LEU A 85 -3.31 0.79 -21.41
C LEU A 85 -4.34 -0.08 -22.14
N GLY A 86 -5.42 -0.50 -21.46
CA GLY A 86 -6.57 -1.19 -22.06
C GLY A 86 -7.16 -0.43 -23.23
N SER A 87 -7.29 0.89 -23.10
CA SER A 87 -7.80 1.75 -24.17
C SER A 87 -6.88 1.84 -25.40
N LEU A 88 -5.57 1.60 -25.26
CA LEU A 88 -4.63 1.62 -26.38
C LEU A 88 -4.82 0.42 -27.30
N ILE A 89 -5.23 -0.73 -26.77
CA ILE A 89 -5.63 -1.90 -27.57
C ILE A 89 -6.80 -1.52 -28.48
N LEU A 90 -7.83 -0.88 -27.92
CA LEU A 90 -9.00 -0.43 -28.68
C LEU A 90 -8.66 0.59 -29.78
N LYS A 91 -7.52 1.27 -29.66
CA LYS A 91 -6.99 2.23 -30.64
C LYS A 91 -6.05 1.59 -31.68
N GLY A 92 -5.92 0.27 -31.70
CA GLY A 92 -5.16 -0.46 -32.72
C GLY A 92 -3.64 -0.44 -32.52
N GLN A 93 -3.15 -0.19 -31.30
CA GLN A 93 -1.71 -0.32 -31.01
C GLN A 93 -1.27 -1.79 -31.07
N PRO A 94 -0.02 -2.08 -31.51
CA PRO A 94 0.47 -3.45 -31.62
C PRO A 94 0.52 -4.11 -30.24
N ALA A 95 -0.07 -5.31 -30.13
CA ALA A 95 -0.20 -6.04 -28.88
C ALA A 95 1.13 -6.25 -28.13
N SER A 96 2.24 -6.42 -28.86
CA SER A 96 3.57 -6.57 -28.26
C SER A 96 4.02 -5.35 -27.45
N VAL A 97 3.72 -4.14 -27.92
CA VAL A 97 4.06 -2.89 -27.22
C VAL A 97 3.21 -2.73 -25.98
N VAL A 98 1.91 -3.02 -26.08
CA VAL A 98 1.01 -2.89 -24.94
C VAL A 98 1.33 -3.95 -23.87
N ASN A 99 1.64 -5.19 -24.27
CA ASN A 99 2.10 -6.25 -23.36
C ASN A 99 3.37 -5.86 -22.60
N LEU A 100 4.36 -5.33 -23.31
CA LEU A 100 5.60 -4.86 -22.67
C LEU A 100 5.31 -3.74 -21.65
N ALA A 101 4.42 -2.80 -22.01
CA ALA A 101 4.02 -1.71 -21.11
C ALA A 101 3.32 -2.23 -19.85
N TRP A 102 2.45 -3.24 -19.96
CA TRP A 102 1.83 -3.88 -18.79
C TRP A 102 2.84 -4.62 -17.92
N ILE A 103 3.77 -5.37 -18.51
CA ILE A 103 4.80 -6.07 -17.74
C ILE A 103 5.64 -5.06 -16.95
N ALA A 104 6.06 -3.98 -17.62
CA ALA A 104 6.81 -2.90 -16.97
C ALA A 104 5.99 -2.24 -15.85
N LEU A 105 4.71 -1.94 -16.08
CA LEU A 105 3.81 -1.38 -15.07
C LEU A 105 3.70 -2.28 -13.84
N ASN A 106 3.49 -3.59 -14.04
CA ASN A 106 3.40 -4.56 -12.95
C ASN A 106 4.70 -4.65 -12.15
N ALA A 107 5.85 -4.68 -12.84
CA ALA A 107 7.16 -4.73 -12.19
C ALA A 107 7.42 -3.47 -11.35
N VAL A 108 7.15 -2.28 -11.89
CA VAL A 108 7.31 -1.00 -11.19
C VAL A 108 6.36 -0.90 -10.01
N ALA A 109 5.09 -1.28 -10.18
CA ALA A 109 4.09 -1.24 -9.12
C ALA A 109 4.42 -2.23 -7.99
N ALA A 110 4.88 -3.45 -8.32
CA ALA A 110 5.33 -4.41 -7.33
C ALA A 110 6.54 -3.90 -6.54
N GLY A 111 7.53 -3.31 -7.23
CA GLY A 111 8.70 -2.70 -6.58
C GLY A 111 8.31 -1.56 -5.65
N ALA A 112 7.42 -0.67 -6.10
CA ALA A 112 6.89 0.42 -5.29
C ALA A 112 6.14 -0.09 -4.05
N ALA A 113 5.33 -1.14 -4.18
CA ALA A 113 4.60 -1.74 -3.06
C ALA A 113 5.57 -2.26 -1.98
N VAL A 114 6.63 -2.96 -2.38
CA VAL A 114 7.66 -3.46 -1.45
C VAL A 114 8.36 -2.29 -0.76
N VAL A 115 8.77 -1.25 -1.51
CA VAL A 115 9.43 -0.07 -0.92
C VAL A 115 8.54 0.60 0.11
N LEU A 116 7.26 0.83 -0.20
CA LEU A 116 6.30 1.43 0.73
C LEU A 116 6.13 0.59 2.00
N ALA A 117 6.03 -0.74 1.87
CA ALA A 117 5.93 -1.64 3.02
C ALA A 117 7.19 -1.63 3.89
N VAL A 118 8.38 -1.62 3.28
CA VAL A 118 9.65 -1.52 4.01
C VAL A 118 9.76 -0.19 4.74
N LEU A 119 9.39 0.93 4.09
CA LEU A 119 9.41 2.24 4.72
C LEU A 119 8.39 2.34 5.87
N GLY A 120 7.17 1.83 5.67
CA GLY A 120 6.13 1.80 6.70
C GLY A 120 6.53 0.97 7.93
N THR A 121 7.10 -0.23 7.72
CA THR A 121 7.57 -1.09 8.81
C THR A 121 8.76 -0.48 9.56
N ARG A 122 9.68 0.17 8.85
CA ARG A 122 10.79 0.92 9.48
C ARG A 122 10.28 2.05 10.36
N GLU A 123 9.36 2.89 9.87
CA GLU A 123 8.81 4.00 10.66
C GLU A 123 8.02 3.50 11.88
N VAL A 124 7.28 2.39 11.78
CA VAL A 124 6.59 1.80 12.95
C VAL A 124 7.55 1.27 13.99
N THR A 125 8.63 0.63 13.57
CA THR A 125 9.66 0.12 14.50
C THR A 125 10.35 1.28 15.19
N ALA A 126 10.72 2.31 14.42
CA ALA A 126 11.34 3.52 14.94
C ALA A 126 10.39 4.29 15.89
N LEU A 127 9.09 4.32 15.60
CA LEU A 127 8.08 4.90 16.49
C LEU A 127 7.90 4.08 17.78
N ALA A 128 8.10 2.75 17.72
CA ALA A 128 8.06 1.87 18.89
C ALA A 128 9.16 2.19 19.91
N GLU A 129 10.34 2.55 19.40
CA GLU A 129 11.53 2.88 20.18
C GLU A 129 11.49 4.31 20.73
N THR A 130 10.53 5.13 20.28
CA THR A 130 10.38 6.52 20.75
C THR A 130 9.40 6.53 21.91
N GLU A 131 9.90 6.66 23.14
CA GLU A 131 9.05 6.95 24.30
C GLU A 131 8.53 8.39 24.18
N VAL A 132 7.21 8.54 24.00
CA VAL A 132 6.55 9.83 23.93
C VAL A 132 5.88 10.12 25.25
N ALA A 133 6.39 11.12 25.96
CA ALA A 133 5.73 11.74 27.10
C ALA A 133 4.63 12.67 26.57
N CYS A 134 3.36 12.25 26.62
CA CYS A 134 2.24 13.12 26.29
C CYS A 134 1.50 13.50 27.56
N GLY A 135 1.49 14.78 27.91
CA GLY A 135 0.54 15.32 28.87
C GLY A 135 -0.84 15.48 28.21
N PRO A 136 -1.95 15.19 28.91
CA PRO A 136 -3.30 15.23 28.33
C PRO A 136 -3.76 16.61 27.82
N ASP A 137 -3.14 17.70 28.31
CA ASP A 137 -3.46 19.09 27.92
C ASP A 137 -2.49 19.71 26.90
N ASP A 138 -1.57 18.91 26.35
CA ASP A 138 -0.56 19.42 25.43
C ASP A 138 -1.06 19.41 23.97
N ARG A 139 -0.73 20.44 23.19
CA ARG A 139 -1.04 20.51 21.74
C ARG A 139 -0.46 19.32 20.99
N ALA A 140 0.70 18.83 21.44
CA ALA A 140 1.33 17.63 20.92
C ALA A 140 0.46 16.36 21.08
N ALA A 141 -0.28 16.24 22.19
CA ALA A 141 -1.17 15.10 22.43
C ALA A 141 -2.39 15.15 21.48
N GLN A 142 -2.93 16.34 21.21
CA GLN A 142 -4.03 16.52 20.25
C GLN A 142 -3.59 16.16 18.82
N ASP A 143 -2.38 16.57 18.41
CA ASP A 143 -1.84 16.23 17.09
C ASP A 143 -1.60 14.72 16.95
N LEU A 144 -1.02 14.08 17.97
CA LEU A 144 -0.81 12.64 17.98
C LEU A 144 -2.13 11.86 17.96
N GLN A 145 -3.16 12.32 18.66
CA GLN A 145 -4.50 11.72 18.61
C GLN A 145 -5.13 11.85 17.21
N ARG A 146 -5.00 13.03 16.57
CA ARG A 146 -5.48 13.25 15.21
C ARG A 146 -4.74 12.36 14.20
N ILE A 147 -3.42 12.24 14.33
CA ILE A 147 -2.60 11.38 13.46
C ILE A 147 -2.95 9.91 13.69
N SER A 148 -3.14 9.49 14.94
CA SER A 148 -3.59 8.15 15.30
C SER A 148 -4.90 7.76 14.61
N ASN A 149 -5.91 8.64 14.66
CA ASN A 149 -7.19 8.40 14.01
C ASN A 149 -7.05 8.31 12.48
N ARG A 150 -6.23 9.19 11.89
CA ARG A 150 -5.96 9.18 10.44
C ARG A 150 -5.20 7.92 10.01
N LEU A 151 -4.25 7.44 10.81
CA LEU A 151 -3.53 6.19 10.57
C LEU A 151 -4.47 4.99 10.59
N GLY A 152 -5.36 4.91 11.60
CA GLY A 152 -6.37 3.86 11.68
C GLY A 152 -7.32 3.87 10.48
N ALA A 153 -7.85 5.05 10.12
CA ALA A 153 -8.70 5.20 8.94
C ALA A 153 -7.96 4.84 7.64
N SER A 154 -6.70 5.28 7.48
CA SER A 154 -5.90 4.99 6.29
C SER A 154 -5.57 3.50 6.19
N ALA A 155 -5.32 2.81 7.31
CA ALA A 155 -5.14 1.37 7.34
C ALA A 155 -6.40 0.61 6.89
N VAL A 156 -7.59 1.06 7.32
CA VAL A 156 -8.86 0.50 6.84
C VAL A 156 -9.01 0.71 5.33
N VAL A 157 -8.70 1.90 4.82
CA VAL A 157 -8.74 2.18 3.37
C VAL A 157 -7.79 1.26 2.60
N VAL A 158 -6.55 1.07 3.09
CA VAL A 158 -5.59 0.12 2.50
C VAL A 158 -6.16 -1.30 2.48
N LEU A 159 -6.82 -1.74 3.55
CA LEU A 159 -7.47 -3.06 3.59
C LEU A 159 -8.63 -3.18 2.62
N LEU A 160 -9.46 -2.14 2.47
CA LEU A 160 -10.58 -2.14 1.51
C LEU A 160 -10.06 -2.22 0.07
N VAL A 161 -9.04 -1.43 -0.26
CA VAL A 161 -8.38 -1.48 -1.57
C VAL A 161 -7.69 -2.84 -1.77
N GLY A 162 -7.05 -3.38 -0.74
CA GLY A 162 -6.48 -4.73 -0.75
C GLY A 162 -7.55 -5.80 -1.00
N ALA A 163 -8.70 -5.72 -0.34
CA ALA A 163 -9.81 -6.65 -0.55
C ALA A 163 -10.33 -6.58 -2.00
N TYR A 164 -10.42 -5.38 -2.58
CA TYR A 164 -10.74 -5.23 -4.00
C TYR A 164 -9.71 -5.93 -4.89
N VAL A 165 -8.41 -5.73 -4.68
CA VAL A 165 -7.35 -6.43 -5.45
C VAL A 165 -7.42 -7.95 -5.24
N ALA A 166 -7.69 -8.41 -4.02
CA ALA A 166 -7.84 -9.83 -3.72
C ALA A 166 -9.02 -10.47 -4.46
N VAL A 167 -10.19 -9.80 -4.47
CA VAL A 167 -11.36 -10.26 -5.23
C VAL A 167 -11.03 -10.37 -6.71
N ASN A 168 -10.38 -9.35 -7.30
CA ASN A 168 -9.97 -9.41 -8.70
C ASN A 168 -8.98 -10.54 -8.98
N LEU A 169 -8.00 -10.76 -8.10
CA LEU A 169 -7.05 -11.85 -8.22
C LEU A 169 -7.74 -13.21 -8.17
N VAL A 170 -8.68 -13.40 -7.24
CA VAL A 170 -9.47 -14.64 -7.14
C VAL A 170 -10.28 -14.87 -8.41
N SER A 171 -10.93 -13.84 -8.95
CA SER A 171 -11.66 -13.96 -10.23
C SER A 171 -10.73 -14.37 -11.37
N ILE A 172 -9.55 -13.76 -11.49
CA ILE A 172 -8.57 -14.09 -12.54
C ILE A 172 -8.05 -15.53 -12.38
N ILE A 173 -7.80 -15.98 -11.15
CA ILE A 173 -7.35 -17.36 -10.90
C ILE A 173 -8.47 -18.37 -11.21
N ALA A 174 -9.71 -18.07 -10.82
CA ALA A 174 -10.85 -18.94 -11.07
C ALA A 174 -11.11 -19.13 -12.58
N ASP A 175 -10.97 -18.05 -13.35
CA ASP A 175 -11.18 -18.05 -14.80
C ASP A 175 -9.90 -18.25 -15.61
N LEU A 176 -8.77 -18.61 -14.96
CA LEU A 176 -7.46 -18.67 -15.60
C LEU A 176 -7.44 -19.61 -16.82
N GLY A 177 -8.08 -20.77 -16.70
CA GLY A 177 -8.18 -21.74 -17.79
C GLY A 177 -8.94 -21.21 -19.01
N THR A 178 -9.89 -20.30 -18.80
CA THR A 178 -10.62 -19.62 -19.87
C THR A 178 -9.76 -18.50 -20.44
N LEU A 179 -9.21 -17.62 -19.59
CA LEU A 179 -8.37 -16.48 -19.96
C LEU A 179 -7.10 -16.85 -20.72
N LEU A 180 -6.55 -18.04 -20.47
CA LEU A 180 -5.39 -18.56 -21.21
C LEU A 180 -5.75 -19.10 -22.59
N LYS A 181 -7.02 -19.47 -22.80
CA LYS A 181 -7.54 -19.98 -24.08
C LYS A 181 -8.12 -18.88 -24.95
N THR A 182 -8.66 -17.83 -24.33
CA THR A 182 -8.98 -16.60 -25.03
C THR A 182 -7.67 -15.87 -25.30
N ASP A 183 -7.32 -15.75 -26.57
CA ASP A 183 -6.22 -14.91 -27.04
C ASP A 183 -6.60 -13.42 -26.83
N PHE A 184 -6.70 -13.00 -25.57
CA PHE A 184 -7.27 -11.71 -25.14
C PHE A 184 -6.45 -10.51 -25.65
N LEU A 185 -5.26 -10.78 -26.19
CA LEU A 185 -4.28 -9.82 -26.70
C LEU A 185 -3.78 -10.20 -28.11
N LEU A 186 -4.50 -11.08 -28.83
CA LEU A 186 -4.18 -11.52 -30.19
C LEU A 186 -5.31 -11.14 -31.15
#